data_AF-A0A9J7DGF9-F1
#
_entry.id   AF-A0A9J7DGF9-F1
#
_cell.length_a   1.000
_cell.length_b   1.000
_cell.length_c   1.000
_cell.angle_alpha   90.00
_cell.angle_beta   90.00
_cell.angle_gamma   90.00
#
_symmetry.space_group_name_H-M   'P 1'
#
loop_
_entity.id
_entity.type
_entity.pdbx_description
1 polymer ?
#
loop_
_entity_poly.entity_id
_entity_poly.type
_entity_poly.pdbx_seq_one_letter_code
_entity_poly.pdbx_strand_id
1 'polypeptide(L)'
;MFKIVLLCSLIAAAVALPRHGATKFAHQTSYKGHHRSAPAATSDDANAEVKHFQSDVSEHGFQYAYDTTNAIHAAAAGSAYGEHNGDFSWISPEGEHVAIQYVADENGYQPSGDILPTPPPIPEAILKALEYIRTHPRYEEEPVRKQVVHHGAKNYGRRF
;
A
#
# COMPACT_ATOMS: atom_id res chain seq x y z
N MET A 1 45.04 6.66 9.66
CA MET A 1 45.40 5.23 9.77
C MET A 1 44.98 4.57 8.47
N PHE A 2 45.92 4.56 7.54
CA PHE A 2 45.75 4.22 6.13
C PHE A 2 46.26 2.79 5.91
N LYS A 3 45.52 2.01 5.10
CA LYS A 3 46.07 1.02 4.15
C LYS A 3 46.93 -0.11 4.72
N ILE A 4 46.36 -1.05 5.47
CA ILE A 4 46.93 -2.41 5.61
C ILE A 4 45.80 -3.44 5.79
N VAL A 5 45.06 -3.79 4.73
CA VAL A 5 44.52 -5.15 4.49
C VAL A 5 44.15 -5.24 3.00
N LEU A 6 45.16 -5.24 2.14
CA LEU A 6 45.01 -5.62 0.73
C LEU A 6 46.30 -6.34 0.33
N LEU A 7 46.41 -7.62 0.71
CA LEU A 7 47.41 -8.58 0.22
C LEU A 7 47.21 -9.98 0.83
N CYS A 8 46.28 -10.74 0.26
CA CYS A 8 46.42 -12.19 0.18
C CYS A 8 46.08 -12.61 -1.26
N SER A 9 47.14 -12.68 -2.06
CA SER A 9 47.21 -13.36 -3.35
C SER A 9 46.55 -14.73 -3.27
N LEU A 10 45.65 -15.07 -4.20
CA LEU A 10 46.01 -15.80 -5.43
C LEU A 10 46.85 -17.06 -5.13
N ILE A 11 46.21 -18.23 -5.20
CA ILE A 11 46.53 -19.38 -6.09
C ILE A 11 45.90 -20.65 -5.49
N ALA A 12 44.87 -21.18 -6.16
CA ALA A 12 44.63 -22.61 -6.25
C ALA A 12 43.76 -22.88 -7.49
N ALA A 13 44.44 -23.09 -8.62
CA ALA A 13 43.83 -23.60 -9.84
C ALA A 13 44.07 -25.12 -9.91
N ALA A 14 42.99 -25.91 -10.00
CA ALA A 14 42.93 -27.28 -10.55
C ALA A 14 41.44 -27.71 -10.55
N VAL A 15 40.72 -27.63 -11.68
CA VAL A 15 40.56 -28.65 -12.75
C VAL A 15 39.59 -29.80 -12.39
N ALA A 16 38.61 -30.01 -13.30
CA ALA A 16 37.75 -31.21 -13.56
C ALA A 16 36.59 -31.49 -12.57
N LEU A 17 35.32 -31.74 -12.93
CA LEU A 17 34.54 -32.02 -14.15
C LEU A 17 33.03 -31.80 -13.82
N PRO A 18 32.12 -31.64 -14.80
CA PRO A 18 30.70 -31.39 -14.58
C PRO A 18 29.96 -32.65 -14.12
N ARG A 19 29.29 -32.60 -12.96
CA ARG A 19 28.31 -33.61 -12.56
C ARG A 19 26.90 -33.09 -12.81
N HIS A 20 26.25 -33.79 -13.74
CA HIS A 20 24.85 -33.68 -14.11
C HIS A 20 23.96 -33.88 -12.88
N GLY A 21 22.98 -33.00 -12.71
CA GLY A 21 21.98 -33.08 -11.66
C GLY A 21 21.04 -31.88 -11.63
N ALA A 22 20.53 -31.45 -12.79
CA ALA A 22 19.47 -30.45 -12.83
C ALA A 22 18.15 -31.10 -12.37
N THR A 23 17.83 -30.95 -11.09
CA THR A 23 16.48 -31.17 -10.57
C THR A 23 15.58 -30.05 -11.09
N LYS A 24 14.85 -30.34 -12.17
CA LYS A 24 13.79 -29.46 -12.66
C LYS A 24 12.61 -29.52 -11.69
N PHE A 25 12.56 -28.62 -10.71
CA PHE A 25 11.32 -28.32 -10.00
C PHE A 25 10.46 -27.43 -10.91
N ALA A 26 9.65 -28.07 -11.75
CA ALA A 26 8.57 -27.43 -12.47
C ALA A 26 7.44 -27.12 -11.47
N HIS A 27 7.42 -25.90 -10.92
CA HIS A 27 6.22 -25.39 -10.27
C HIS A 27 5.29 -24.83 -11.36
N GLN A 28 4.44 -25.72 -11.88
CA GLN A 28 3.38 -25.36 -12.81
C GLN A 28 2.26 -24.66 -12.04
N THR A 29 2.36 -23.34 -11.90
CA THR A 29 1.19 -22.54 -11.53
C THR A 29 0.37 -22.28 -12.79
N SER A 30 -0.66 -23.11 -12.99
CA SER A 30 -1.64 -22.90 -14.04
C SER A 30 -2.63 -21.83 -13.56
N TYR A 31 -2.30 -20.55 -13.77
CA TYR A 31 -3.27 -19.47 -13.67
C TYR A 31 -3.92 -19.29 -15.05
N LYS A 32 -5.11 -19.86 -15.22
CA LYS A 32 -5.99 -19.63 -16.38
C LYS A 32 -6.61 -18.23 -16.28
N GLY A 33 -5.79 -17.21 -16.52
CA GLY A 33 -6.21 -15.82 -16.71
C GLY A 33 -6.61 -15.60 -18.16
N HIS A 34 -7.75 -14.95 -18.39
CA HIS A 34 -8.20 -14.56 -19.73
C HIS A 34 -7.15 -13.63 -20.34
N HIS A 35 -6.43 -14.10 -21.36
CA HIS A 35 -5.45 -13.31 -22.09
C HIS A 35 -6.22 -12.25 -22.90
N ARG A 36 -6.43 -11.07 -22.33
CA ARG A 36 -6.57 -9.87 -23.15
C ARG A 36 -5.30 -9.82 -24.00
N SER A 37 -5.45 -9.79 -25.31
CA SER A 37 -4.33 -9.63 -26.24
C SER A 37 -3.60 -8.36 -25.86
N ALA A 38 -2.47 -8.51 -25.16
CA ALA A 38 -1.55 -7.41 -24.95
C ALA A 38 -1.06 -6.97 -26.33
N PRO A 39 -0.98 -5.66 -26.60
CA PRO A 39 -0.30 -5.19 -27.80
C PRO A 39 1.11 -5.79 -27.82
N ALA A 40 1.54 -6.24 -29.00
CA ALA A 40 2.88 -6.79 -29.16
C ALA A 40 3.90 -5.75 -28.69
N ALA A 41 4.82 -6.17 -27.81
CA ALA A 41 5.93 -5.35 -27.37
C ALA A 41 6.60 -4.72 -28.59
N THR A 42 6.76 -3.39 -28.56
CA THR A 42 7.47 -2.69 -29.63
C THR A 42 8.94 -3.17 -29.66
N SER A 43 9.66 -2.93 -30.76
CA SER A 43 11.10 -3.21 -30.79
C SER A 43 11.84 -2.55 -29.63
N ASP A 44 11.35 -1.41 -29.18
CA ASP A 44 11.96 -0.61 -28.12
C ASP A 44 11.72 -1.23 -26.74
N ASP A 45 10.57 -1.88 -26.54
CA ASP A 45 10.31 -2.65 -25.32
C ASP A 45 11.13 -3.94 -25.26
N ALA A 46 11.30 -4.62 -26.39
CA ALA A 46 12.07 -5.86 -26.46
C ALA A 46 13.58 -5.65 -26.20
N ASN A 47 14.08 -4.45 -26.51
CA ASN A 47 15.48 -4.07 -26.32
C ASN A 47 15.66 -3.06 -25.17
N ALA A 48 14.74 -3.03 -24.20
CA ALA A 48 14.84 -2.11 -23.08
C ALA A 48 16.05 -2.46 -22.18
N GLU A 49 16.83 -1.44 -21.82
CA GLU A 49 18.01 -1.55 -20.96
C GLU A 49 17.85 -0.68 -19.70
N VAL A 50 18.55 -1.03 -18.62
CA VAL A 50 18.55 -0.25 -17.38
C VAL A 50 19.55 0.92 -17.50
N LYS A 51 19.07 2.17 -17.40
CA LYS A 51 19.90 3.39 -17.40
C LYS A 51 20.46 3.72 -16.02
N HIS A 52 19.63 3.55 -15.01
CA HIS A 52 19.96 3.85 -13.63
C HIS A 52 19.53 2.69 -12.75
N PHE A 53 20.39 2.34 -11.80
CA PHE A 53 20.11 1.32 -10.80
C PHE A 53 20.81 1.70 -9.50
N GLN A 54 20.04 1.81 -8.44
CA GLN A 54 20.51 1.97 -7.08
C GLN A 54 19.81 0.93 -6.21
N SER A 55 20.57 0.30 -5.32
CA SER A 55 20.06 -0.67 -4.36
C SER A 55 20.95 -0.61 -3.12
N ASP A 56 20.33 -0.36 -1.97
CA ASP A 56 20.98 -0.35 -0.66
C ASP A 56 20.11 -1.15 0.30
N VAL A 57 20.75 -2.00 1.09
CA VAL A 57 20.11 -2.81 2.12
C VAL A 57 20.97 -2.72 3.36
N SER A 58 20.34 -2.37 4.47
CA SER A 58 20.96 -2.24 5.79
C SER A 58 20.11 -2.94 6.85
N GLU A 59 20.61 -2.98 8.09
CA GLU A 59 19.82 -3.44 9.24
C GLU A 59 18.59 -2.56 9.49
N HIS A 60 18.63 -1.29 9.09
CA HIS A 60 17.56 -0.33 9.34
C HIS A 60 16.48 -0.31 8.26
N GLY A 61 16.71 -0.98 7.13
CA GLY A 61 15.79 -0.93 6.01
C GLY A 61 16.44 -1.22 4.66
N PHE A 62 15.67 -0.94 3.60
CA PHE A 62 16.13 -1.05 2.23
C PHE A 62 15.70 0.19 1.45
N GLN A 63 16.42 0.45 0.36
CA GLN A 63 15.99 1.36 -0.69
C GLN A 63 16.47 0.85 -2.05
N TYR A 64 15.65 0.99 -3.07
CA TYR A 64 16.07 0.79 -4.45
C TYR A 64 15.41 1.80 -5.37
N ALA A 65 16.05 2.04 -6.50
CA ALA A 65 15.49 2.79 -7.61
C ALA A 65 16.08 2.27 -8.92
N TYR A 66 15.26 2.20 -9.98
CA TYR A 66 15.76 1.93 -11.32
C TYR A 66 14.95 2.63 -12.40
N ASP A 67 15.63 2.90 -13.51
CA ASP A 67 15.07 3.51 -14.71
C ASP A 67 15.49 2.72 -15.95
N THR A 68 14.59 2.54 -16.92
CA THR A 68 14.88 1.85 -18.19
C THR A 68 14.86 2.78 -19.40
N THR A 69 15.35 2.30 -20.55
CA THR A 69 15.30 2.99 -21.86
C THR A 69 13.89 3.24 -22.36
N ASN A 70 12.95 2.35 -22.07
CA ASN A 70 11.54 2.50 -22.42
C ASN A 70 10.69 3.20 -21.34
N ALA A 71 11.32 4.06 -20.52
CA ALA A 71 10.64 4.91 -19.55
C ALA A 71 9.87 4.17 -18.44
N ILE A 72 10.31 2.96 -18.08
CA ILE A 72 9.88 2.31 -16.84
C ILE A 72 10.71 2.90 -15.70
N HIS A 73 10.02 3.36 -14.66
CA HIS A 73 10.59 3.78 -13.39
C HIS A 73 10.03 2.91 -12.27
N ALA A 74 10.87 2.56 -11.30
CA ALA A 74 10.38 2.12 -10.00
C ALA A 74 11.37 2.49 -8.90
N ALA A 75 10.84 2.99 -7.79
CA ALA A 75 11.58 3.22 -6.56
C ALA A 75 10.78 2.71 -5.37
N ALA A 76 11.48 2.21 -4.36
CA ALA A 76 10.86 1.91 -3.09
C ALA A 76 11.87 2.02 -1.96
N ALA A 77 11.37 2.37 -0.79
CA ALA A 77 12.11 2.36 0.45
C ALA A 77 11.27 1.70 1.54
N GLY A 78 11.95 1.13 2.53
CA GLY A 78 11.28 0.45 3.61
C GLY A 78 12.13 0.49 4.87
N SER A 79 11.47 0.67 6.01
CA SER A 79 12.12 0.55 7.31
C SER A 79 12.03 -0.88 7.84
N ALA A 80 12.95 -1.26 8.73
CA ALA A 80 12.86 -2.51 9.48
C ALA A 80 11.65 -2.57 10.44
N TYR A 81 10.92 -1.45 10.61
CA TYR A 81 9.79 -1.32 11.53
C TYR A 81 8.41 -1.48 10.86
N GLY A 82 8.36 -1.80 9.57
CA GLY A 82 7.15 -2.24 8.88
C GLY A 82 6.48 -1.21 7.98
N GLU A 83 6.98 0.03 7.94
CA GLU A 83 6.53 1.03 6.95
C GLU A 83 7.36 0.93 5.68
N HIS A 84 6.67 0.80 4.55
CA HIS A 84 7.24 0.74 3.21
C HIS A 84 6.49 1.66 2.28
N ASN A 85 7.21 2.39 1.44
CA ASN A 85 6.62 3.26 0.43
C ASN A 85 7.36 3.10 -0.88
N GLY A 86 6.70 3.39 -1.97
CA GLY A 86 7.33 3.38 -3.28
C GLY A 86 6.45 3.95 -4.35
N ASP A 87 7.03 4.00 -5.53
CA ASP A 87 6.39 4.50 -6.72
C ASP A 87 6.89 3.74 -7.94
N PHE A 88 6.06 3.72 -8.97
CA PHE A 88 6.42 3.19 -10.27
C PHE A 88 5.66 3.92 -11.35
N SER A 89 6.31 4.09 -12.50
CA SER A 89 5.70 4.71 -13.67
C SER A 89 6.11 4.02 -14.96
N TRP A 90 5.28 4.18 -15.99
CA TRP A 90 5.53 3.68 -17.33
C TRP A 90 4.71 4.47 -18.34
N ILE A 91 4.99 4.26 -19.63
CA ILE A 91 4.15 4.74 -20.72
C ILE A 91 3.19 3.62 -21.13
N SER A 92 1.89 3.88 -21.08
CA SER A 92 0.87 2.92 -21.51
C SER A 92 0.96 2.66 -23.01
N PRO A 93 0.41 1.55 -23.52
CA PRO A 93 0.35 1.31 -24.97
C PRO A 93 -0.37 2.41 -25.76
N GLU A 94 -1.22 3.19 -25.10
CA GLU A 94 -1.93 4.35 -25.64
C GLU A 94 -1.07 5.63 -25.64
N GLY A 95 0.15 5.57 -25.10
CA GLY A 95 1.08 6.70 -25.00
C GLY A 95 0.88 7.59 -23.77
N GLU A 96 0.05 7.16 -22.81
CA GLU A 96 -0.22 7.91 -21.57
C GLU A 96 0.84 7.61 -20.51
N HIS A 97 1.36 8.63 -19.83
CA HIS A 97 2.26 8.42 -18.69
C HIS A 97 1.44 8.02 -17.47
N VAL A 98 1.61 6.77 -17.03
CA VAL A 98 0.96 6.23 -15.84
C VAL A 98 1.93 6.27 -14.68
N ALA A 99 1.53 6.87 -13.57
CA ALA A 99 2.31 6.91 -12.33
C ALA A 99 1.46 6.46 -11.15
N ILE A 100 2.01 5.58 -10.32
CA ILE A 100 1.38 5.07 -9.12
C ILE A 100 2.36 5.23 -7.95
N GLN A 101 1.88 5.76 -6.83
CA GLN A 101 2.61 5.82 -5.57
C GLN A 101 1.85 5.01 -4.54
N TYR A 102 2.54 4.40 -3.58
CA TYR A 102 1.90 3.60 -2.55
C TYR A 102 2.55 3.76 -1.19
N VAL A 103 1.74 3.54 -0.17
CA VAL A 103 2.16 3.30 1.21
C VAL A 103 1.70 1.89 1.59
N ALA A 104 2.58 1.13 2.24
CA ALA A 104 2.29 -0.18 2.78
C ALA A 104 2.67 -0.19 4.26
N ASP A 105 1.65 -0.33 5.11
CA ASP A 105 1.75 -0.27 6.57
C ASP A 105 0.79 -1.30 7.22
N GLU A 106 0.50 -1.13 8.51
CA GLU A 106 -0.45 -1.98 9.26
C GLU A 106 -1.88 -1.96 8.69
N ASN A 107 -2.25 -0.92 7.95
CA ASN A 107 -3.54 -0.80 7.27
C ASN A 107 -3.53 -1.43 5.86
N GLY A 108 -2.41 -2.03 5.46
CA GLY A 108 -2.23 -2.74 4.20
C GLY A 108 -1.67 -1.86 3.09
N TYR A 109 -1.86 -2.30 1.85
CA TYR A 109 -1.36 -1.61 0.66
C TYR A 109 -2.34 -0.52 0.21
N GLN A 110 -1.87 0.72 0.16
CA GLN A 110 -2.65 1.92 -0.12
C GLN A 110 -2.06 2.64 -1.34
N PRO A 111 -2.46 2.26 -2.57
CA PRO A 111 -1.98 2.91 -3.79
C PRO A 111 -2.77 4.17 -4.10
N SER A 112 -2.10 5.11 -4.74
CA SER A 112 -2.63 6.38 -5.27
C SER A 112 -2.10 6.60 -6.68
N GLY A 113 -2.96 7.08 -7.58
CA GLY A 113 -2.67 7.29 -8.99
C GLY A 113 -3.94 7.45 -9.81
N ASP A 114 -3.84 8.16 -10.94
CA ASP A 114 -5.00 8.59 -11.74
C ASP A 114 -5.75 7.43 -12.42
N ILE A 115 -5.04 6.34 -12.72
CA ILE A 115 -5.61 5.15 -13.36
C ILE A 115 -6.36 4.23 -12.37
N LEU A 116 -6.23 4.51 -11.07
CA LEU A 116 -6.82 3.65 -10.05
C LEU A 116 -8.33 3.87 -9.96
N PRO A 117 -9.12 2.79 -9.76
CA PRO A 117 -10.54 2.94 -9.51
C PRO A 117 -10.79 3.82 -8.29
N THR A 118 -11.59 4.87 -8.47
CA THR A 118 -12.07 5.68 -7.35
C THR A 118 -13.38 5.11 -6.81
N PRO A 119 -13.62 5.17 -5.48
CA PRO A 119 -14.93 4.86 -4.93
C PRO A 119 -16.02 5.73 -5.59
N PRO A 120 -17.25 5.21 -5.75
CA PRO A 120 -18.33 6.01 -6.29
C PRO A 120 -18.58 7.25 -5.42
N PRO A 121 -19.05 8.36 -6.01
CA PRO A 121 -19.34 9.56 -5.26
C PRO A 121 -20.39 9.28 -4.17
N ILE A 122 -20.28 10.00 -3.05
CA ILE A 122 -21.23 9.88 -1.93
C ILE A 122 -22.65 10.17 -2.44
N PRO A 123 -23.64 9.29 -2.17
CA PRO A 123 -25.04 9.51 -2.55
C PRO A 123 -25.63 10.84 -2.08
N GLU A 124 -26.43 11.49 -2.93
CA GLU A 124 -27.07 12.79 -2.65
C GLU A 124 -27.91 12.77 -1.36
N ALA A 125 -28.57 11.65 -1.07
CA ALA A 125 -29.37 11.51 0.15
C ALA A 125 -28.52 11.65 1.43
N ILE A 126 -27.28 11.16 1.42
CA ILE A 126 -26.36 11.29 2.55
C ILE A 126 -25.94 12.75 2.71
N LEU A 127 -25.64 13.44 1.60
CA LEU A 127 -25.33 14.87 1.62
C LEU A 127 -26.50 15.69 2.19
N LYS A 128 -27.74 15.39 1.76
CA LYS A 128 -28.97 16.01 2.30
C LYS A 128 -29.13 15.74 3.79
N ALA A 129 -28.89 14.50 4.24
CA ALA A 129 -28.99 14.15 5.66
C ALA A 129 -27.93 14.88 6.50
N LEU A 130 -26.69 14.98 6.02
CA LEU A 130 -25.63 15.74 6.69
C LEU A 130 -25.98 17.23 6.78
N GLU A 131 -26.52 17.81 5.71
CA GLU A 131 -26.97 19.19 5.69
C GLU A 131 -28.14 19.43 6.66
N TYR A 132 -29.08 18.50 6.74
CA TYR A 132 -30.17 18.53 7.73
C TYR A 132 -29.61 18.50 9.16
N ILE A 133 -28.73 17.55 9.48
CA ILE A 133 -28.11 17.44 10.81
C ILE A 133 -27.35 18.72 11.17
N ARG A 134 -26.61 19.30 10.21
CA ARG A 134 -25.87 20.55 10.40
C ARG A 134 -26.78 21.75 10.72
N THR A 135 -27.97 21.80 10.13
CA THR A 135 -28.92 22.93 10.25
C THR A 135 -29.96 22.73 11.34
N HIS A 136 -30.13 21.51 11.85
CA HIS A 136 -31.09 21.16 12.89
C HIS A 136 -30.35 20.66 14.13
N PRO A 137 -29.72 21.57 14.91
CA PRO A 137 -29.06 21.19 16.16
C PRO A 137 -30.04 20.42 17.04
N ARG A 138 -29.57 19.30 17.59
CA ARG A 138 -30.37 18.47 18.49
C ARG A 138 -30.75 19.31 19.71
N TYR A 139 -32.04 19.48 19.93
CA TYR A 139 -32.52 20.02 21.20
C TYR A 139 -32.15 19.00 22.29
N GLU A 140 -31.30 19.40 23.22
CA GLU A 140 -31.09 18.65 24.46
C GLU A 140 -32.39 18.74 25.25
N GLU A 141 -33.08 17.61 25.42
CA GLU A 141 -34.18 17.54 26.37
C GLU A 141 -33.57 17.69 27.78
N GLU A 142 -33.72 18.89 28.37
CA GLU A 142 -33.45 19.14 29.79
C GLU A 142 -34.05 17.98 30.61
N PRO A 143 -33.28 17.31 31.49
CA PRO A 143 -33.77 16.13 32.19
C PRO A 143 -35.05 16.49 32.94
N VAL A 144 -36.16 15.85 32.54
CA VAL A 144 -37.49 16.07 33.12
C VAL A 144 -37.36 15.95 34.63
N ARG A 145 -37.43 17.09 35.34
CA ARG A 145 -37.47 17.11 36.80
C ARG A 145 -38.75 16.39 37.20
N LYS A 146 -38.64 15.09 37.52
CA LYS A 146 -39.74 14.29 38.05
C LYS A 146 -40.34 15.09 39.22
N GLN A 147 -41.54 15.64 39.02
CA GLN A 147 -42.27 16.27 40.11
C GLN A 147 -42.57 15.16 41.12
N VAL A 148 -41.89 15.20 42.26
CA VAL A 148 -42.19 14.33 43.39
C VAL A 148 -43.57 14.76 43.90
N VAL A 149 -44.61 14.03 43.54
CA VAL A 149 -45.96 14.25 44.06
C VAL A 149 -45.95 13.82 45.53
N HIS A 150 -45.85 14.79 46.44
CA HIS A 150 -46.05 14.55 47.86
C HIS A 150 -47.51 14.12 48.09
N HIS A 151 -47.75 12.81 48.17
CA HIS A 151 -49.02 12.29 48.69
C HIS A 151 -49.16 12.69 50.15
N GLY A 152 -50.08 13.60 50.44
CA GLY A 152 -50.38 14.07 51.79
C GLY A 152 -50.83 12.92 52.68
N ALA A 153 -50.04 12.62 53.71
CA ALA A 153 -50.43 11.69 54.76
C ALA A 153 -51.62 12.26 55.54
N LYS A 154 -52.78 11.59 55.48
CA LYS A 154 -53.91 11.89 56.36
C LYS A 154 -53.61 11.30 57.74
N ASN A 155 -53.37 12.20 58.70
CA ASN A 155 -53.20 11.87 60.12
C ASN A 155 -54.51 11.34 60.71
N TYR A 156 -54.54 10.07 61.11
CA TYR A 156 -55.62 9.56 61.97
C TYR A 156 -55.23 9.78 63.43
N GLY A 157 -55.79 10.85 64.00
CA GLY A 157 -55.67 11.17 65.42
C GLY A 157 -56.45 10.18 66.29
N ARG A 158 -55.71 9.53 67.19
CA ARG A 158 -56.15 8.66 68.29
C ARG A 158 -57.18 9.37 69.18
N ARG A 159 -58.32 8.73 69.46
CA ARG A 159 -59.21 9.07 70.59
C ARG A 159 -59.41 7.83 71.46
N PHE A 160 -59.45 8.12 72.75
CA PHE A 160 -59.31 7.25 73.93
C PHE A 160 -60.24 6.03 73.96
#